data_AF-A0A1D9BG84-F1
#
_entry.id   AF-A0A1D9BG84-F1
#
_cell.length_a   1.000
_cell.length_b   1.000
_cell.length_c   1.000
_cell.angle_alpha   90.00
_cell.angle_beta   90.00
_cell.angle_gamma   90.00
#
_symmetry.space_group_name_H-M   'P 1'
#
loop_
_entity.id
_entity.type
_entity.pdbx_description
1 polymer ?
#
loop_
_entity_poly.entity_id
_entity_poly.type
_entity_poly.pdbx_seq_one_letter_code
_entity_poly.pdbx_strand_id
1 'polypeptide(L)'
;MATRLLSLGMFGVRLLDRILTAPAVLPHELADDLVDEINYYLPCTYGREQRLLFQLACELHEALGEAFTRVDGMAARRRAVALIDALLARDPQPEG
;
A
#
# COMPACT_ATOMS: atom_id res chain seq x y z
N MET A 1 7.56 -11.70 -2.18
CA MET A 1 6.96 -11.62 -3.53
C MET A 1 5.69 -10.79 -3.41
N ALA A 2 5.35 -9.96 -4.42
CA ALA A 2 4.19 -9.05 -4.39
C ALA A 2 2.88 -9.74 -4.81
N THR A 3 2.67 -10.98 -4.37
CA THR A 3 1.65 -11.86 -4.93
C THR A 3 0.23 -11.39 -4.66
N ARG A 4 -0.04 -10.81 -3.48
CA ARG A 4 -1.38 -10.29 -3.10
C ARG A 4 -1.62 -8.94 -3.73
N LEU A 5 -0.59 -8.10 -3.76
CA LEU A 5 -0.69 -6.81 -4.40
C LEU A 5 -1.10 -6.98 -5.87
N LEU A 6 -0.47 -7.89 -6.61
CA LEU A 6 -0.84 -8.20 -8.00
C LEU A 6 -2.20 -8.89 -8.15
N SER A 7 -2.72 -9.53 -7.10
CA SER A 7 -4.05 -10.16 -7.14
C SER A 7 -5.20 -9.13 -7.18
N LEU A 8 -4.93 -7.86 -6.87
CA LEU A 8 -5.85 -6.73 -7.01
C LEU A 8 -5.97 -6.24 -8.48
N GLY A 9 -5.44 -6.99 -9.45
CA GLY A 9 -5.52 -6.66 -10.87
C GLY A 9 -4.79 -5.35 -11.22
N MET A 10 -5.42 -4.51 -12.04
CA MET A 10 -4.82 -3.27 -12.55
C MET A 10 -4.46 -2.28 -11.44
N PHE A 11 -5.28 -2.22 -10.39
CA PHE A 11 -5.00 -1.39 -9.23
C PHE A 11 -3.71 -1.84 -8.52
N GLY A 12 -3.57 -3.15 -8.32
CA GLY A 12 -2.36 -3.76 -7.79
C GLY A 12 -1.10 -3.39 -8.55
N VAL A 13 -1.16 -3.45 -9.89
CA VAL A 13 -0.03 -3.07 -10.76
C VAL A 13 0.32 -1.58 -10.60
N ARG A 14 -0.68 -0.70 -10.51
CA ARG A 14 -0.45 0.74 -10.31
C ARG A 14 0.13 1.06 -8.94
N LEU A 15 -0.35 0.41 -7.88
CA LEU A 15 0.28 0.52 -6.56
C LEU A 15 1.73 0.04 -6.59
N LEU A 16 2.02 -1.08 -7.26
CA LEU A 16 3.39 -1.59 -7.37
C LEU A 16 4.30 -0.57 -8.06
N ASP A 17 3.84 -0.04 -9.19
CA ASP A 17 4.57 0.98 -9.93
C ASP A 17 4.82 2.20 -9.05
N ARG A 18 3.78 2.72 -8.37
CA ARG A 18 3.90 3.85 -7.46
C ARG A 18 4.92 3.59 -6.35
N ILE A 19 4.88 2.42 -5.71
CA ILE A 19 5.86 2.06 -4.67
C ILE A 19 7.28 2.14 -5.23
N LEU A 20 7.50 1.66 -6.45
CA LEU A 20 8.83 1.56 -7.05
C LEU A 20 9.36 2.88 -7.63
N THR A 21 8.46 3.77 -8.09
CA THR A 21 8.83 4.92 -8.92
C THR A 21 8.48 6.27 -8.31
N ALA A 22 7.69 6.32 -7.23
CA ALA A 22 7.34 7.56 -6.55
C ALA A 22 8.61 8.37 -6.19
N PRO A 23 8.58 9.71 -6.36
CA PRO A 23 9.68 10.59 -5.98
C PRO A 23 9.74 10.85 -4.46
N ALA A 24 9.41 9.85 -3.64
CA ALA A 24 9.42 9.94 -2.18
C ALA A 24 10.80 9.57 -1.60
N VAL A 25 11.33 10.41 -0.71
CA VAL A 25 12.55 10.14 0.05
C VAL A 25 12.22 9.60 1.43
N LEU A 26 11.16 10.12 2.04
CA LEU A 26 10.73 9.81 3.39
C LEU A 26 9.51 8.88 3.37
N PRO A 27 9.33 8.04 4.40
CA PRO A 27 8.23 7.08 4.46
C PRO A 27 6.84 7.74 4.41
N HIS A 28 6.66 8.93 5.00
CA HIS A 28 5.37 9.62 4.99
C HIS A 28 4.99 10.13 3.59
N GLU A 29 5.96 10.62 2.81
CA GLU A 29 5.73 11.05 1.42
C GLU A 29 5.27 9.87 0.56
N LEU A 30 5.87 8.69 0.76
CA LEU A 30 5.42 7.48 0.09
C LEU A 30 4.03 7.05 0.58
N ALA A 31 3.74 7.18 1.88
CA ALA A 31 2.43 6.86 2.42
C ALA A 31 1.35 7.75 1.81
N ASP A 32 1.58 9.07 1.74
CA ASP A 32 0.67 10.03 1.10
C ASP A 32 0.37 9.63 -0.35
N ASP A 33 1.42 9.38 -1.16
CA ASP A 33 1.29 8.98 -2.56
C ASP A 33 0.45 7.69 -2.74
N LEU A 34 0.60 6.73 -1.83
CA LEU A 34 -0.13 5.46 -1.89
C LEU A 34 -1.56 5.60 -1.37
N VAL A 35 -1.78 6.40 -0.33
CA VAL A 35 -3.11 6.71 0.21
C VAL A 35 -3.94 7.46 -0.82
N ASP A 36 -3.36 8.42 -1.53
CA ASP A 36 -4.02 9.14 -2.62
C ASP A 36 -4.43 8.19 -3.75
N GLU A 37 -3.54 7.28 -4.14
CA GLU A 37 -3.84 6.26 -5.16
C GLU A 37 -4.97 5.32 -4.67
N ILE A 38 -4.94 4.86 -3.41
CA ILE A 38 -6.01 4.04 -2.85
C ILE A 38 -7.33 4.80 -2.83
N ASN A 39 -7.35 6.03 -2.33
CA ASN A 39 -8.55 6.86 -2.21
C ASN A 39 -9.17 7.18 -3.57
N TYR A 40 -8.34 7.34 -4.61
CA TYR A 40 -8.82 7.50 -5.97
C TYR A 40 -9.60 6.26 -6.45
N TYR A 41 -9.14 5.06 -6.10
CA TYR A 41 -9.78 3.80 -6.51
C TYR A 41 -10.91 3.32 -5.59
N LEU A 42 -10.89 3.71 -4.32
CA LEU A 42 -11.82 3.22 -3.29
C LEU A 42 -13.31 3.31 -3.69
N PRO A 43 -13.80 4.41 -4.34
CA PRO A 43 -15.19 4.52 -4.77
C PRO A 43 -15.60 3.50 -5.86
N CYS A 44 -14.63 2.91 -6.56
CA CYS A 44 -14.87 1.95 -7.63
C CYS A 44 -14.87 0.49 -7.15
N THR A 45 -14.63 0.26 -5.85
CA THR A 45 -14.52 -1.08 -5.25
C THR A 45 -15.71 -1.39 -4.35
N TYR A 46 -15.98 -2.68 -4.12
CA TYR A 46 -17.13 -3.12 -3.32
C TYR A 46 -16.77 -4.27 -2.38
N GLY A 47 -17.52 -4.38 -1.28
CA GLY A 47 -17.48 -5.53 -0.40
C GLY A 47 -16.12 -5.72 0.27
N ARG A 48 -15.52 -6.91 0.08
CA ARG A 48 -14.25 -7.27 0.74
C ARG A 48 -13.08 -6.43 0.25
N GLU A 49 -13.01 -6.15 -1.05
CA GLU A 49 -11.93 -5.36 -1.63
C GLU A 49 -11.92 -3.94 -1.07
N GLN A 50 -13.09 -3.30 -1.00
CA GLN A 50 -13.21 -1.95 -0.43
C GLN A 50 -12.73 -1.89 1.02
N ARG A 51 -13.10 -2.88 1.85
CA ARG A 51 -12.62 -2.95 3.25
C ARG A 51 -11.12 -3.16 3.35
N LEU A 52 -10.55 -4.04 2.51
CA LEU A 52 -9.10 -4.27 2.44
C LEU A 52 -8.36 -2.97 2.07
N LEU A 53 -8.84 -2.25 1.07
CA LEU A 53 -8.22 -1.01 0.61
C LEU A 53 -8.34 0.11 1.65
N PHE A 54 -9.50 0.24 2.29
CA PHE A 54 -9.70 1.21 3.37
C PHE A 54 -8.76 0.95 4.54
N GLN A 55 -8.67 -0.30 5.00
CA GLN A 55 -7.74 -0.67 6.06
C GLN A 55 -6.28 -0.41 5.66
N LEU A 56 -5.90 -0.74 4.42
CA LEU A 56 -4.56 -0.48 3.92
C LEU A 56 -4.25 1.03 3.98
N ALA A 57 -5.17 1.89 3.55
CA ALA A 57 -4.98 3.34 3.61
C ALA A 57 -4.78 3.84 5.06
N CYS A 58 -5.52 3.29 6.02
CA CYS A 58 -5.38 3.63 7.43
C CYS A 58 -4.02 3.22 8.03
N GLU A 59 -3.49 2.04 7.65
CA GLU A 59 -2.27 1.48 8.26
C GLU A 59 -0.96 1.97 7.60
N LEU A 60 -1.02 2.51 6.38
CA LEU A 60 0.16 2.81 5.57
C LEU A 60 1.16 3.76 6.25
N HIS A 61 0.68 4.86 6.86
CA HIS A 61 1.54 5.85 7.50
C HIS A 61 2.32 5.26 8.67
N GLU A 62 1.62 4.56 9.57
CA GLU A 62 2.23 3.92 10.73
C GLU A 62 3.20 2.83 10.31
N ALA A 63 2.76 1.91 9.45
CA ALA A 63 3.58 0.78 9.00
C ALA A 63 4.86 1.23 8.27
N LEU A 64 4.77 2.24 7.40
CA LEU A 64 5.95 2.79 6.72
C LEU A 64 6.85 3.59 7.66
N GLY A 65 6.27 4.36 8.57
CA GLY A 65 7.01 5.17 9.55
C GLY A 65 7.81 4.32 10.55
N GLU A 66 7.27 3.18 10.97
CA GLU A 66 7.98 2.24 11.84
C GLU A 66 9.07 1.45 11.10
N ALA A 67 8.81 1.06 9.86
CA ALA A 67 9.69 0.16 9.12
C ALA A 67 10.89 0.86 8.44
N PHE A 68 10.79 2.15 8.16
CA PHE A 68 11.75 2.89 7.35
C PHE A 68 12.08 4.27 7.91
N THR A 69 13.35 4.64 7.86
CA THR A 69 13.79 6.03 8.03
C THR A 69 13.89 6.77 6.69
N ARG A 70 14.10 6.04 5.59
CA ARG A 70 14.16 6.52 4.21
C ARG A 70 13.69 5.44 3.24
N VAL A 71 13.15 5.86 2.09
CA VAL A 71 12.57 4.96 1.07
C VAL A 71 13.08 5.23 -0.35
N ASP A 72 14.01 6.16 -0.55
CA ASP A 72 14.57 6.53 -1.87
C ASP A 72 15.40 5.43 -2.56
N GLY A 73 15.88 4.44 -1.80
CA GLY A 73 16.67 3.33 -2.34
C GLY A 73 15.82 2.16 -2.85
N MET A 74 16.20 1.55 -3.98
CA MET A 74 15.51 0.37 -4.55
C MET A 74 15.41 -0.81 -3.57
N ALA A 75 16.40 -0.99 -2.68
CA ALA A 75 16.33 -2.01 -1.63
C ALA A 75 15.21 -1.71 -0.61
N ALA A 76 15.04 -0.43 -0.23
CA ALA A 76 13.95 0.00 0.63
C ALA A 76 12.59 -0.13 -0.09
N ARG A 77 12.50 0.23 -1.37
CA ARG A 77 11.29 0.03 -2.18
C ARG A 77 10.85 -1.42 -2.23
N ARG A 78 11.76 -2.37 -2.48
CA ARG A 78 11.44 -3.80 -2.47
C ARG A 78 10.95 -4.29 -1.11
N ARG A 79 11.49 -3.75 -0.01
CA ARG A 79 11.00 -4.03 1.34
C ARG A 79 9.62 -3.42 1.57
N ALA A 80 9.36 -2.20 1.07
CA ALA A 80 8.04 -1.57 1.15
C ALA A 80 6.98 -2.39 0.40
N VAL A 81 7.32 -2.91 -0.79
CA VAL A 81 6.45 -3.86 -1.50
C VAL A 81 6.13 -5.08 -0.65
N ALA A 82 7.13 -5.68 0.01
CA ALA A 82 6.91 -6.83 0.87
C ALA A 82 6.07 -6.51 2.11
N LEU A 83 6.26 -5.32 2.70
CA LEU A 83 5.47 -4.83 3.82
C LEU A 83 4.00 -4.69 3.41
N ILE A 84 3.73 -4.00 2.30
CA ILE A 84 2.37 -3.77 1.82
C ILE A 84 1.69 -5.09 1.43
N ASP A 85 2.42 -6.02 0.81
CA ASP A 85 1.91 -7.37 0.52
C ASP A 85 1.54 -8.14 1.81
N ALA A 86 2.27 -7.91 2.91
CA ALA A 86 1.96 -8.47 4.22
C ALA A 86 0.75 -7.79 4.88
N LEU A 87 0.60 -6.47 4.75
CA LEU A 87 -0.60 -5.75 5.23
C LEU A 87 -1.86 -6.27 4.51
N LEU A 88 -1.79 -6.46 3.19
CA LEU A 88 -2.86 -7.05 2.39
C LEU A 88 -3.17 -8.52 2.73
N ALA A 89 -2.30 -9.21 3.47
CA ALA A 89 -2.55 -10.55 3.95
C ALA A 89 -3.43 -10.59 5.21
N ARG A 90 -3.58 -9.46 5.90
CA ARG A 90 -4.42 -9.35 7.09
C ARG A 90 -5.87 -9.30 6.62
N ASP A 91 -6.71 -10.21 7.10
CA ASP A 91 -8.13 -10.13 6.79
C ASP A 91 -8.72 -8.89 7.45
N PRO A 92 -9.60 -8.14 6.74
CA PRO A 92 -10.25 -6.99 7.33
C PRO A 92 -11.16 -7.47 8.45
N GLN A 93 -10.87 -7.00 9.66
CA GLN A 93 -11.73 -7.28 10.81
C GLN A 93 -13.15 -6.80 10.47
N PRO A 94 -14.20 -7.58 10.75
CA PRO A 94 -15.55 -7.08 10.61
C PRO A 94 -15.69 -5.87 11.56
N GLU A 95 -16.05 -4.72 11.01
CA GLU A 95 -16.57 -3.63 11.85
C GLU A 95 -17.80 -4.18 12.57
N GLY A 96 -17.75 -4.19 13.90
CA GLY A 96 -18.77 -4.77 14.78
C GLY A 96 -20.08 -4.00 14.76
#